data_AF-A0A5K1GMF9-F1
#
_entry.id   AF-A0A5K1GMF9-F1
#
_cell.length_a   1.000
_cell.length_b   1.000
_cell.length_c   1.000
_cell.angle_alpha   90.00
_cell.angle_beta   90.00
_cell.angle_gamma   90.00
#
_symmetry.space_group_name_H-M   'P 1'
#
loop_
_entity.id
_entity.type
_entity.pdbx_description
1 polymer ?
#
loop_
_entity_poly.entity_id
_entity_poly.type
_entity_poly.pdbx_seq_one_letter_code
_entity_poly.pdbx_strand_id
1 'polypeptide(L)'
;HILLLPFTQVLGGELRRVVESVGDGVDEFKVGDHVLTTFIGECGKCRHCVSGKSNMCQLLGLERRGLMHSDQKTRFSVNGKHVYHYCGVSSFSEYTVVHCRCAVKIPVTAPMDKLCLLSCGVAA
;
A
#
# COMPACT_ATOMS: atom_id res chain seq x y z
N HIS A 1 3.43 -7.44 6.79
CA HIS A 1 3.35 -5.99 6.47
C HIS A 1 4.65 -5.51 5.89
N ILE A 2 4.66 -4.34 5.27
CA ILE A 2 5.86 -3.72 4.70
C ILE A 2 5.93 -2.28 5.19
N LEU A 3 7.08 -1.86 5.70
CA LEU A 3 7.37 -0.45 5.98
C LEU A 3 8.03 0.17 4.74
N LEU A 4 7.57 1.35 4.37
CA LEU A 4 8.00 2.03 3.15
C LEU A 4 8.69 3.36 3.48
N LEU A 5 9.87 3.58 2.89
CA LEU A 5 10.71 4.79 2.92
C LEU A 5 10.14 5.91 2.04
N PRO A 6 10.62 7.17 2.24
CA PRO A 6 10.11 8.34 1.56
C PRO A 6 10.46 8.40 0.08
N PHE A 7 9.79 9.36 -0.54
CA PHE A 7 9.63 9.58 -1.98
C PHE A 7 10.93 9.78 -2.75
N THR A 8 10.95 9.32 -4.00
CA THR A 8 12.03 9.67 -4.94
C THR A 8 11.59 10.53 -6.13
N GLN A 9 10.33 10.97 -6.21
CA GLN A 9 9.93 11.96 -7.22
C GLN A 9 8.58 12.60 -6.90
N VAL A 10 8.57 13.93 -6.81
CA VAL A 10 7.36 14.76 -6.67
C VAL A 10 7.25 15.57 -7.96
N LEU A 11 6.24 15.26 -8.78
CA LEU A 11 5.57 16.15 -9.73
C LEU A 11 4.37 15.38 -10.29
N GLY A 12 3.16 15.71 -9.84
CA GLY A 12 1.91 15.18 -10.38
C GLY A 12 1.36 13.89 -9.74
N GLY A 13 1.00 13.95 -8.45
CA GLY A 13 -0.18 13.20 -7.98
C GLY A 13 0.03 11.89 -7.23
N GLU A 14 1.08 11.09 -7.45
CA GLU A 14 1.27 9.87 -6.63
C GLU A 14 2.70 9.28 -6.63
N LEU A 15 2.99 8.52 -5.57
CA LEU A 15 4.28 8.55 -4.84
C LEU A 15 5.03 7.21 -4.94
N ARG A 16 6.11 7.15 -5.73
CA ARG A 16 7.04 6.00 -5.73
C ARG A 16 7.60 5.80 -4.33
N ARG A 17 7.42 4.61 -3.76
CA ARG A 17 7.94 4.25 -2.44
C ARG A 17 8.99 3.15 -2.56
N VAL A 18 9.89 3.11 -1.59
CA VAL A 18 10.93 2.08 -1.51
C VAL A 18 10.67 1.25 -0.25
N VAL A 19 10.83 -0.07 -0.33
CA VAL A 19 10.70 -0.95 0.83
C VAL A 19 11.85 -0.70 1.81
N GLU A 20 11.50 -0.32 3.03
CA GLU A 20 12.42 -0.11 4.15
C GLU A 20 12.67 -1.42 4.89
N SER A 21 11.59 -2.10 5.27
CA SER A 21 11.62 -3.38 5.96
C SER A 21 10.37 -4.19 5.67
N VAL A 22 10.50 -5.49 5.84
CA VAL A 22 9.43 -6.46 5.65
C VAL A 22 9.15 -7.15 6.98
N GLY A 23 7.87 -7.33 7.30
CA GLY A 23 7.46 -8.10 8.48
C GLY A 23 7.50 -9.60 8.21
N ASP A 24 7.43 -10.37 9.30
CA ASP A 24 7.46 -11.83 9.25
C ASP A 24 6.42 -12.42 8.29
N GLY A 25 6.82 -13.45 7.55
CA GLY A 25 5.98 -14.14 6.57
C GLY A 25 5.77 -13.39 5.24
N VAL A 26 6.46 -12.28 5.01
CA VAL A 26 6.51 -11.60 3.70
C VAL A 26 7.78 -12.04 2.97
N ASP A 27 7.61 -12.86 1.94
CA ASP A 27 8.67 -13.37 1.05
C ASP A 27 8.69 -12.65 -0.31
N GLU A 28 7.54 -12.11 -0.70
CA GLU A 28 7.36 -11.45 -1.99
C GLU A 28 8.15 -10.16 -2.12
N PHE A 29 8.65 -9.54 -1.04
CA PHE A 29 9.31 -8.22 -1.06
C PHE A 29 10.66 -8.25 -0.34
N LYS A 30 11.58 -7.37 -0.74
CA LYS A 30 12.85 -7.13 -0.06
C LYS A 30 13.13 -5.64 0.09
N VAL A 31 13.99 -5.31 1.03
CA VAL A 31 14.50 -3.95 1.22
C VAL A 31 15.08 -3.41 -0.09
N GLY A 32 14.74 -2.17 -0.43
CA GLY A 32 15.14 -1.52 -1.68
C GLY A 32 14.21 -1.74 -2.87
N ASP A 33 13.21 -2.64 -2.78
CA ASP A 33 12.23 -2.79 -3.85
C ASP A 33 11.41 -1.50 -4.02
N HIS A 34 11.21 -1.09 -5.27
CA HIS A 34 10.33 0.04 -5.59
C HIS A 34 8.90 -0.46 -5.70
N VAL A 35 7.98 0.25 -5.07
CA VAL A 35 6.57 -0.15 -5.00
C VAL A 35 5.62 1.01 -5.22
N LEU A 36 4.46 0.67 -5.75
CA LEU A 36 3.24 1.47 -5.68
C LEU A 36 2.31 0.86 -4.64
N THR A 37 1.63 1.72 -3.89
CA THR A 37 0.61 1.31 -2.94
C THR A 37 -0.78 1.47 -3.53
N THR A 38 -1.67 0.53 -3.27
CA THR A 38 -3.08 0.56 -3.67
C THR A 38 -3.99 0.55 -2.44
N PHE A 39 -5.09 1.29 -2.50
CA PHE A 39 -6.08 1.35 -1.43
C PHE A 39 -7.04 0.15 -1.41
N ILE A 40 -7.04 -0.66 -2.49
CA ILE A 40 -7.66 -1.98 -2.54
C ILE A 40 -6.56 -3.00 -2.81
N GLY A 41 -6.36 -3.93 -1.89
CA GLY A 41 -5.39 -5.01 -2.05
C GLY A 41 -5.96 -6.24 -2.74
N GLU A 42 -5.08 -7.18 -3.07
CA GLU A 42 -5.46 -8.45 -3.69
C GLU A 42 -4.97 -9.64 -2.86
N CYS A 43 -5.87 -10.34 -2.17
CA CYS A 43 -5.47 -11.47 -1.33
C CYS A 43 -5.17 -12.76 -2.11
N GLY A 44 -5.49 -12.82 -3.41
CA GLY A 44 -5.26 -13.97 -4.29
C GLY A 44 -6.14 -15.20 -4.03
N LYS A 45 -6.92 -15.23 -2.94
CA LYS A 45 -7.65 -16.43 -2.50
C LYS A 45 -9.16 -16.26 -2.29
N CYS A 46 -9.67 -15.04 -2.21
CA CYS A 46 -11.11 -14.83 -2.05
C CYS A 46 -11.85 -14.96 -3.39
N ARG A 47 -13.17 -15.20 -3.34
CA ARG A 47 -14.01 -15.38 -4.53
C ARG A 47 -13.85 -14.24 -5.55
N HIS A 48 -13.72 -13.00 -5.10
CA HIS A 48 -13.57 -11.85 -6.00
C HIS A 48 -12.21 -11.85 -6.70
N CYS A 49 -11.10 -12.04 -5.95
CA CYS A 49 -9.75 -12.10 -6.52
C CYS A 49 -9.62 -13.21 -7.58
N VAL A 50 -10.18 -14.40 -7.33
CA VAL A 50 -10.06 -15.52 -8.29
C VAL A 50 -11.04 -15.45 -9.46
N SER A 51 -12.04 -14.56 -9.41
CA SER A 51 -13.12 -14.55 -10.40
C SER A 51 -12.75 -13.95 -11.76
N GLY A 52 -11.69 -13.13 -11.82
CA GLY A 52 -11.34 -12.33 -13.00
C GLY A 52 -12.37 -11.25 -13.39
N LYS A 53 -13.45 -11.08 -12.60
CA LYS A 53 -14.56 -10.15 -12.87
C LYS A 53 -14.60 -8.94 -11.94
N SER A 54 -13.79 -8.94 -10.89
CA SER A 54 -13.81 -7.91 -9.84
C SER A 54 -12.42 -7.70 -9.27
N ASN A 55 -12.10 -6.44 -9.01
CA ASN A 55 -10.92 -6.00 -8.26
C ASN A 55 -11.21 -5.77 -6.76
N MET A 56 -12.47 -5.93 -6.31
CA MET A 56 -12.88 -5.67 -4.93
C MET A 56 -12.63 -6.88 -4.03
N CYS A 57 -11.44 -6.95 -3.45
CA CYS A 57 -11.10 -8.01 -2.52
C CYS A 57 -12.02 -8.02 -1.28
N GLN A 58 -12.49 -9.21 -0.89
CA GLN A 58 -13.32 -9.35 0.33
C GLN A 58 -12.54 -9.07 1.62
N LEU A 59 -11.24 -9.38 1.61
CA LEU A 59 -10.37 -9.27 2.78
C LEU A 59 -9.63 -7.94 2.86
N LEU A 60 -9.27 -7.36 1.72
CA LEU A 60 -8.44 -6.16 1.60
C LEU A 60 -9.12 -5.12 0.72
N GLY A 61 -10.45 -5.05 0.80
CA GLY A 61 -11.24 -4.00 0.15
C GLY A 61 -10.95 -2.63 0.77
N LEU A 62 -11.78 -1.65 0.43
CA LEU A 62 -11.63 -0.29 0.93
C LEU A 62 -11.68 -0.24 2.47
N GLU A 63 -10.55 0.08 3.09
CA GLU A 63 -10.39 0.11 4.54
C GLU A 63 -10.89 1.43 5.13
N ARG A 64 -11.87 1.36 6.04
CA ARG A 64 -12.57 2.53 6.62
C ARG A 64 -12.41 2.70 8.13
N ARG A 65 -11.87 1.71 8.85
CA ARG A 65 -11.64 1.76 10.31
C ARG A 65 -10.32 2.46 10.64
N GLY A 66 -9.41 2.55 9.67
CA GLY A 66 -8.11 3.21 9.84
C GLY A 66 -7.14 2.41 10.71
N LEU A 67 -7.30 1.09 10.73
CA LEU A 67 -6.51 0.15 11.51
C LEU A 67 -5.89 -0.89 10.58
N MET A 68 -4.76 -1.47 10.99
CA MET A 68 -4.13 -2.53 10.22
C MET A 68 -4.97 -3.81 10.28
N HIS A 69 -5.13 -4.47 9.13
CA HIS A 69 -5.90 -5.71 9.00
C HIS A 69 -5.39 -6.85 9.92
N SER A 70 -4.09 -6.91 10.21
CA SER A 70 -3.50 -8.02 10.97
C SER A 70 -3.85 -8.02 12.45
N ASP A 71 -3.91 -6.85 13.08
CA ASP A 71 -3.95 -6.71 14.55
C ASP A 71 -4.92 -5.65 15.03
N GLN A 72 -5.65 -5.00 14.11
CA GLN A 72 -6.60 -3.94 14.42
C GLN A 72 -5.98 -2.79 15.23
N LYS A 73 -4.69 -2.48 15.00
CA LYS A 73 -3.98 -1.34 15.61
C LYS A 73 -3.51 -0.36 14.54
N THR A 74 -3.33 0.90 14.93
CA THR A 74 -2.62 1.87 14.09
C THR A 74 -1.10 1.70 14.22
N ARG A 75 -0.36 2.27 13.27
CA ARG A 75 1.10 2.40 13.30
C ARG A 75 1.55 3.85 13.52
N PHE A 76 0.60 4.79 13.60
CA PHE A 76 0.89 6.19 13.78
C PHE A 76 0.46 6.67 15.18
N SER A 77 1.31 7.49 15.76
CA SER A 77 0.99 8.23 16.98
C SER A 77 1.67 9.59 16.94
N VAL A 78 0.98 10.61 17.43
CA VAL A 78 1.53 11.95 17.59
C VAL A 78 1.31 12.36 19.04
N ASN A 79 2.39 12.71 19.75
CA ASN A 79 2.36 13.12 21.15
C ASN A 79 1.63 12.10 22.06
N GLY A 80 1.90 10.80 21.85
CA GLY A 80 1.28 9.71 22.61
C GLY A 80 -0.19 9.43 22.26
N LYS A 81 -0.81 10.18 21.34
CA LYS A 81 -2.17 9.92 20.86
C LYS A 81 -2.12 9.15 19.55
N HIS A 82 -2.98 8.13 19.43
CA HIS A 82 -3.13 7.35 18.21
C HIS A 82 -3.65 8.21 17.06
N VAL A 83 -3.04 8.06 15.89
CA VAL A 83 -3.52 8.62 14.62
C VAL A 83 -3.93 7.47 13.72
N TYR A 84 -5.12 7.52 13.14
CA TYR A 84 -5.62 6.41 12.32
C TYR A 84 -5.05 6.46 10.89
N HIS A 85 -4.95 5.28 10.28
CA HIS A 85 -4.61 5.15 8.87
C HIS A 85 -5.73 5.70 7.98
N TYR A 86 -5.36 6.16 6.80
CA TYR A 86 -6.32 6.53 5.75
C TYR A 86 -6.22 5.55 4.59
N CYS A 87 -7.35 4.91 4.25
CA CYS A 87 -7.48 3.93 3.16
C CYS A 87 -6.42 2.82 3.17
N GLY A 88 -5.88 2.46 4.35
CA GLY A 88 -4.84 1.44 4.49
C GLY A 88 -3.48 1.80 3.87
N VAL A 89 -3.27 3.04 3.41
CA VAL A 89 -2.05 3.49 2.73
C VAL A 89 -1.39 4.67 3.44
N SER A 90 -2.17 5.67 3.88
CA SER A 90 -1.63 6.85 4.60
C SER A 90 -0.45 7.52 3.89
N SER A 91 -0.59 7.77 2.59
CA SER A 91 0.50 8.13 1.68
C SER A 91 1.17 9.48 1.96
N PHE A 92 0.59 10.34 2.81
CA PHE A 92 1.14 11.66 3.16
C PHE A 92 2.13 11.65 4.33
N SER A 93 2.46 10.47 4.88
CA SER A 93 3.57 10.33 5.81
C SER A 93 4.85 9.90 5.07
N GLU A 94 6.01 10.38 5.54
CA GLU A 94 7.33 9.99 5.03
C GLU A 94 7.50 8.47 5.06
N TYR A 95 6.98 7.85 6.12
CA TYR A 95 6.94 6.40 6.27
C TYR A 95 5.52 5.93 6.42
N THR A 96 5.20 4.80 5.79
CA THR A 96 3.91 4.15 6.04
C THR A 96 4.07 2.64 6.08
N VAL A 97 3.20 2.01 6.86
CA VAL A 97 3.11 0.56 6.95
C VAL A 97 1.87 0.11 6.18
N VAL A 98 2.07 -0.74 5.19
CA VAL A 98 0.97 -1.33 4.41
C VAL A 98 0.96 -2.84 4.53
N HIS A 99 -0.20 -3.43 4.26
CA HIS A 99 -0.27 -4.87 4.01
C HIS A 99 0.49 -5.19 2.72
N CYS A 100 1.26 -6.29 2.67
CA CYS A 100 2.10 -6.62 1.50
C CYS A 100 1.27 -6.75 0.21
N ARG A 101 0.07 -7.32 0.33
CA ARG A 101 -0.92 -7.42 -0.77
C ARG A 101 -1.60 -6.10 -1.17
N CYS A 102 -1.25 -4.98 -0.52
CA CYS A 102 -1.64 -3.62 -0.92
C CYS A 102 -0.45 -2.85 -1.52
N ALA A 103 0.67 -3.53 -1.78
CA ALA A 103 1.82 -3.01 -2.48
C ALA A 103 2.04 -3.81 -3.78
N VAL A 104 2.48 -3.13 -4.83
CA VAL A 104 2.81 -3.72 -6.13
C VAL A 104 4.23 -3.31 -6.46
N LYS A 105 5.10 -4.28 -6.75
CA LYS A 105 6.47 -3.98 -7.20
C LYS A 105 6.45 -3.35 -8.56
N ILE A 106 7.30 -2.34 -8.73
CA ILE A 106 7.51 -1.67 -10.01
C ILE A 106 9.00 -1.62 -10.35
N PRO A 107 9.36 -1.68 -11.64
CA PRO A 107 10.73 -1.43 -12.08
C PRO A 107 11.18 0.00 -11.72
N VAL A 108 12.47 0.17 -11.43
CA VAL A 108 13.06 1.50 -11.16
C VAL A 108 12.95 2.45 -12.36
N THR A 109 12.96 1.88 -13.57
CA THR A 109 12.89 2.59 -14.85
C THR A 109 11.46 2.95 -15.28
N ALA A 110 10.46 2.57 -14.49
CA ALA A 110 9.07 2.72 -14.88
C ALA A 110 8.65 4.22 -14.87
N PRO A 111 7.95 4.70 -15.91
CA PRO A 111 7.61 6.11 -16.08
C PRO A 111 6.54 6.54 -15.06
N MET A 112 6.99 7.28 -14.03
CA MET A 112 6.15 7.65 -12.88
C MET A 112 4.99 8.57 -13.24
N ASP A 113 5.16 9.40 -14.27
CA ASP A 113 4.16 10.29 -14.87
C ASP A 113 2.95 9.53 -15.44
N LYS A 114 3.12 8.26 -15.81
CA LYS A 114 2.04 7.39 -16.31
C LYS A 114 1.49 6.45 -15.23
N LEU A 115 2.33 6.07 -14.28
CA LEU A 115 1.99 5.11 -13.23
C LEU A 115 1.22 5.75 -12.08
N CYS A 116 1.40 7.05 -11.84
CA CYS A 116 0.73 7.77 -10.75
C CYS A 116 -0.80 7.77 -10.88
N LEU A 117 -1.35 7.62 -12.08
CA LEU A 117 -2.80 7.51 -12.27
C LEU A 117 -3.34 6.13 -11.88
N LEU A 118 -2.49 5.09 -11.81
CA LEU A 118 -2.92 3.70 -11.61
C LEU A 118 -3.21 3.37 -10.14
N SER A 119 -2.63 4.09 -9.17
CA SER A 119 -2.83 3.78 -7.74
C SER A 119 -4.15 4.31 -7.17
N CYS A 120 -4.71 5.39 -7.73
CA CYS A 120 -5.96 5.98 -7.28
C CYS A 120 -6.97 6.22 -8.42
N GLY A 121 -6.57 6.91 -9.50
CA GLY A 121 -7.50 7.42 -10.51
C GLY A 121 -8.02 6.42 -11.55
N VAL A 122 -7.23 5.40 -11.90
CA VAL A 122 -7.55 4.41 -12.95
C VAL A 122 -7.94 3.05 -12.37
N ALA A 123 -7.59 2.77 -11.11
CA ALA A 123 -8.00 1.56 -10.40
C ALA A 123 -9.37 1.65 -9.71
N ALA A 124 -9.95 2.87 -9.61
CA ALA A 124 -11.28 3.14 -9.07
C ALA A 124 -12.42 2.78 -10.04
#